data_AF-A0A6P6Y0F8-F1
#
_entry.id   AF-A0A6P6Y0F8-F1
#
_cell.length_a   1.000
_cell.length_b   1.000
_cell.length_c   1.000
_cell.angle_alpha   90.00
_cell.angle_beta   90.00
_cell.angle_gamma   90.00
#
_symmetry.space_group_name_H-M   'P 1'
#
loop_
_entity.id
_entity.type
_entity.pdbx_description
1 polymer ?
#
loop_
_entity_poly.entity_id
_entity_poly.type
_entity_poly.pdbx_seq_one_letter_code
_entity_poly.pdbx_strand_id
1 'polypeptide(L)'
;MSDSKRVGYCWSERKGQKINVEELAENFAKNGYEFVKINLDENLEQQGPFDAIIHKLSDLLYQIDTDEQARRQIKEFENYVEAHPEIVVIDQLKNVSKILDRYHQYKIIKESDLAKEDGVFTPTFVEMTSTNVDENLAKLEAAHVKFPFVCKPMRAQGTRFAHKMSIIFDENGLHSISPPCVAQTFINHNARLYKLFIIKDKYFVIERPSIKNFKPDQHYETVHFDSHDISKPYSSSSLIELDEDERSNRIIEPEKERLDRIVKVMFEELGLYLLGIDVIIENETGRYAIIDMNTFPGYDGVENFPQQFCGILVDEIEKSRMAYRQANSNVNGHHQQQIHSNCNGTYTNVDFDSGIDTSDSCDEKKNPPRSNRLDQNPPAKFYKKQRWHQQQQHQVQQLNSVAETTLSNTTTANEPSVMKKHDNPNRILSGIDQI
;
A
#
# COMPACT_ATOMS: atom_id res chain seq x y z
N MET A 1 4.67 -21.50 29.83
CA MET A 1 4.89 -20.24 29.09
C MET A 1 3.54 -19.82 28.55
N SER A 2 3.10 -18.59 28.77
CA SER A 2 1.75 -18.19 28.37
C SER A 2 1.59 -18.26 26.84
N ASP A 3 0.59 -19.00 26.37
CA ASP A 3 0.16 -19.14 24.96
C ASP A 3 -0.37 -17.84 24.32
N SER A 4 0.07 -16.67 24.79
CA SER A 4 -0.40 -15.38 24.28
C SER A 4 0.18 -15.14 22.91
N LYS A 5 -0.68 -14.99 21.91
CA LYS A 5 -0.26 -14.61 20.55
C LYS A 5 0.29 -13.19 20.57
N ARG A 6 1.35 -12.90 19.81
CA ARG A 6 2.03 -11.59 19.84
C ARG A 6 2.29 -11.05 18.43
N VAL A 7 1.88 -9.81 18.19
CA VAL A 7 2.23 -9.04 16.99
C VAL A 7 3.20 -7.93 17.39
N GLY A 8 4.43 -8.02 16.88
CA GLY A 8 5.41 -6.95 17.02
C GLY A 8 5.17 -5.86 15.98
N TYR A 9 5.42 -4.60 16.34
CA TYR A 9 5.38 -3.50 15.39
C TYR A 9 6.61 -2.60 15.40
N CYS A 10 7.02 -2.13 14.23
CA CYS A 10 8.16 -1.23 14.10
C CYS A 10 7.89 -0.06 13.14
N TRP A 11 7.73 1.14 13.70
CA TRP A 11 7.63 2.40 12.97
C TRP A 11 7.86 3.59 13.90
N SER A 12 8.04 4.78 13.31
CA SER A 12 8.21 6.03 14.06
C SER A 12 6.97 6.43 14.86
N GLU A 13 7.16 7.20 15.93
CA GLU A 13 6.05 7.74 16.73
C GLU A 13 5.08 8.57 15.89
N ARG A 14 5.62 9.36 14.95
CA ARG A 14 4.81 10.14 14.00
C ARG A 14 3.87 9.24 13.18
N LYS A 15 4.34 8.08 12.74
CA LYS A 15 3.51 7.10 12.04
C LYS A 15 2.47 6.51 12.97
N GLY A 16 2.85 6.14 14.20
CA GLY A 16 1.95 5.60 15.23
C GLY A 16 0.80 6.53 15.59
N GLN A 17 1.08 7.83 15.78
CA GLN A 17 0.05 8.86 16.01
C GLN A 17 -0.92 8.95 14.82
N LYS A 18 -0.38 8.92 13.60
CA LYS A 18 -1.18 9.06 12.38
C LYS A 18 -2.16 7.91 12.16
N ILE A 19 -1.79 6.69 12.52
CA ILE A 19 -2.61 5.48 12.31
C ILE A 19 -3.40 5.06 13.56
N ASN A 20 -3.38 5.88 14.61
CA ASN A 20 -3.95 5.60 15.91
C ASN A 20 -3.48 4.26 16.51
N VAL A 21 -2.20 4.18 16.86
CA VAL A 21 -1.57 2.95 17.39
C VAL A 21 -2.25 2.42 18.66
N GLU A 22 -2.83 3.29 19.48
CA GLU A 22 -3.57 2.91 20.70
C GLU A 22 -4.82 2.11 20.33
N GLU A 23 -5.62 2.61 19.39
CA GLU A 23 -6.80 1.91 18.91
C GLU A 23 -6.44 0.62 18.14
N LEU A 24 -5.30 0.59 17.43
CA LEU A 24 -4.78 -0.65 16.86
C LEU A 24 -4.48 -1.69 17.95
N ALA A 25 -3.82 -1.30 19.04
CA ALA A 25 -3.51 -2.18 20.16
C ALA A 25 -4.80 -2.77 20.77
N GLU A 26 -5.84 -1.95 20.97
CA GLU A 26 -7.14 -2.42 21.44
C GLU A 26 -7.79 -3.42 20.49
N ASN A 27 -7.72 -3.18 19.18
CA ASN A 27 -8.30 -4.09 18.18
C ASN A 27 -7.53 -5.42 18.11
N PHE A 28 -6.19 -5.40 18.18
CA PHE A 28 -5.40 -6.63 18.25
C PHE A 28 -5.68 -7.42 19.53
N ALA A 29 -5.80 -6.73 20.67
CA ALA A 29 -6.15 -7.35 21.95
C ALA A 29 -7.53 -8.05 21.90
N LYS A 30 -8.53 -7.42 21.27
CA LYS A 30 -9.86 -8.03 21.04
C LYS A 30 -9.79 -9.31 20.19
N ASN A 31 -8.75 -9.45 19.37
CA ASN A 31 -8.49 -10.65 18.57
C ASN A 31 -7.51 -11.63 19.23
N GLY A 32 -7.20 -11.44 20.52
CA GLY A 32 -6.33 -12.34 21.28
C GLY A 32 -4.84 -12.17 21.01
N TYR A 33 -4.43 -11.01 20.49
CA TYR A 33 -3.02 -10.67 20.27
C TYR A 33 -2.55 -9.58 21.21
N GLU A 34 -1.40 -9.79 21.81
CA GLU A 34 -0.59 -8.71 22.37
C GLU A 34 0.04 -7.91 21.21
N PHE A 35 -0.04 -6.57 21.26
CA PHE A 35 0.50 -5.70 20.22
C PHE A 35 1.63 -4.84 20.80
N VAL A 36 2.87 -5.16 20.43
CA VAL A 36 4.08 -4.70 21.15
C VAL A 36 5.02 -3.93 20.22
N LYS A 37 5.51 -2.77 20.69
CA LYS A 37 6.53 -2.01 19.96
C LYS A 37 7.86 -2.77 20.02
N ILE A 38 8.46 -3.02 18.85
CA ILE A 38 9.81 -3.57 18.75
C ILE A 38 10.82 -2.44 18.92
N ASN A 39 11.82 -2.66 19.77
CA ASN A 39 13.03 -1.85 19.85
C ASN A 39 14.14 -2.49 19.01
N LEU A 40 14.51 -1.86 17.89
CA LEU A 40 15.59 -2.34 17.00
C LEU A 40 17.00 -2.12 17.58
N ASP A 41 17.13 -1.39 18.69
CA ASP A 41 18.40 -1.24 19.40
C ASP A 41 18.66 -2.33 20.44
N GLU A 42 17.68 -3.21 20.68
CA GLU A 42 17.76 -4.34 21.61
C GLU A 42 17.68 -5.68 20.88
N ASN A 43 18.09 -6.75 21.55
CA ASN A 43 18.05 -8.10 20.98
C ASN A 43 16.59 -8.54 20.71
N LEU A 44 16.27 -8.87 19.47
CA LEU A 44 14.93 -9.30 19.05
C LEU A 44 14.50 -10.64 19.69
N GLU A 45 15.45 -11.53 19.98
CA GLU A 45 15.20 -12.81 20.66
C GLU A 45 14.58 -12.62 22.05
N GLN A 46 14.91 -11.51 22.72
CA GLN A 46 14.43 -11.20 24.07
C GLN A 46 13.06 -10.52 24.07
N GLN A 47 12.62 -10.01 22.91
CA GLN A 47 11.34 -9.30 22.76
C GLN A 47 10.21 -10.21 22.24
N GLY A 48 10.58 -11.33 21.60
CA GLY A 48 9.66 -12.36 21.12
C GLY A 48 9.19 -13.33 22.20
N PRO A 49 8.69 -14.52 21.81
CA PRO A 49 8.43 -14.93 20.43
C PRO A 49 7.31 -14.08 19.80
N PHE A 50 7.42 -13.78 18.51
CA PHE A 50 6.36 -13.10 17.75
C PHE A 50 5.63 -14.11 16.85
N ASP A 51 4.35 -13.88 16.61
CA ASP A 51 3.60 -14.57 15.55
C ASP A 51 3.64 -13.78 14.24
N ALA A 52 3.74 -12.45 14.35
CA ALA A 52 3.85 -11.57 13.22
C ALA A 52 4.61 -10.30 13.57
N ILE A 53 5.22 -9.69 12.55
CA ILE A 53 5.85 -8.38 12.64
C ILE A 53 5.28 -7.48 11.56
N ILE A 54 4.72 -6.35 11.95
CA ILE A 54 4.22 -5.32 11.03
C ILE A 54 5.16 -4.12 11.11
N HIS A 55 5.69 -3.66 9.99
CA HIS A 55 6.69 -2.60 10.05
C HIS A 55 6.59 -1.56 8.92
N LYS A 56 7.17 -0.38 9.18
CA LYS A 56 7.45 0.64 8.19
C LYS A 56 8.91 1.06 8.33
N LEU A 57 9.79 0.26 7.72
CA LEU A 57 11.26 0.41 7.76
C LEU A 57 11.84 0.99 6.48
N SER A 58 10.99 1.52 5.59
CA SER A 58 11.39 2.14 4.31
C SER A 58 12.50 3.18 4.47
N ASP A 59 12.46 3.95 5.56
CA ASP A 59 13.39 5.04 5.80
C ASP A 59 14.77 4.52 6.20
N LEU A 60 14.80 3.47 7.03
CA LEU A 60 16.02 2.76 7.44
C LEU A 60 16.63 1.99 6.26
N LEU A 61 15.81 1.30 5.48
CA LEU A 61 16.25 0.59 4.27
C LEU A 61 16.93 1.52 3.25
N TYR A 62 16.41 2.74 3.08
CA TYR A 62 17.04 3.71 2.18
C TYR A 62 18.39 4.22 2.71
N GLN A 63 18.63 4.15 4.02
CA GLN A 63 19.80 4.72 4.67
C GLN A 63 20.95 3.73 4.86
N ILE A 64 20.76 2.45 4.53
CA ILE A 64 21.74 1.37 4.80
C ILE A 64 23.15 1.65 4.25
N ASP A 65 23.25 2.36 3.13
CA ASP A 65 24.55 2.69 2.51
C ASP A 65 25.24 3.88 3.17
N THR A 66 24.49 4.69 3.94
CA THR A 66 24.95 5.97 4.50
C THR A 66 24.97 6.03 6.03
N ASP A 67 24.26 5.12 6.69
CA ASP A 67 24.06 5.10 8.15
C ASP A 67 24.37 3.70 8.70
N GLU A 68 25.42 3.62 9.53
CA GLU A 68 25.87 2.37 10.13
C GLU A 68 24.85 1.76 11.10
N GLN A 69 24.10 2.60 11.83
CA GLN A 69 23.07 2.13 12.73
C GLN A 69 21.90 1.57 11.95
N ALA A 70 21.46 2.25 10.89
CA ALA A 70 20.40 1.74 10.01
C ALA A 70 20.80 0.38 9.39
N ARG A 71 22.03 0.27 8.89
CA ARG A 71 22.57 -0.98 8.35
C ARG A 71 22.60 -2.11 9.38
N ARG A 72 23.03 -1.81 10.62
CA ARG A 72 23.04 -2.79 11.72
C ARG A 72 21.62 -3.27 12.03
N GLN A 73 20.69 -2.33 12.24
CA GLN A 73 19.30 -2.63 12.59
C GLN A 73 18.59 -3.45 11.51
N ILE A 74 18.75 -3.10 10.23
CA ILE A 74 18.18 -3.88 9.12
C ILE A 74 18.79 -5.29 9.06
N LYS A 75 20.11 -5.43 9.19
CA LYS A 75 20.77 -6.72 9.15
C LYS A 75 20.34 -7.63 10.31
N GLU A 76 20.23 -7.09 11.53
CA GLU A 76 19.75 -7.84 12.69
C GLU A 76 18.29 -8.28 12.52
N PHE A 77 17.45 -7.40 11.97
CA PHE A 77 16.07 -7.72 11.63
C PHE A 77 15.96 -8.84 10.57
N GLU A 78 16.75 -8.75 9.50
CA GLU A 78 16.80 -9.79 8.45
C GLU A 78 17.24 -11.13 9.01
N ASN A 79 18.32 -11.16 9.80
CA ASN A 79 18.82 -12.37 10.45
C ASN A 79 17.76 -13.01 11.36
N TYR A 80 17.04 -12.19 12.14
CA TYR A 80 15.99 -12.66 13.04
C TYR A 80 14.83 -13.28 12.25
N VAL A 81 14.34 -12.60 11.22
CA VAL A 81 13.24 -13.11 10.38
C VAL A 81 13.66 -14.38 9.62
N GLU A 82 14.91 -14.47 9.17
CA GLU A 82 15.44 -15.68 8.50
C GLU A 82 15.56 -16.87 9.47
N ALA A 83 15.95 -16.62 10.72
CA ALA A 83 16.02 -17.64 11.77
C ALA A 83 14.63 -18.13 12.23
N HIS A 84 13.59 -17.34 12.01
CA HIS A 84 12.21 -17.59 12.45
C HIS A 84 11.20 -17.59 11.29
N PRO A 85 11.24 -18.59 10.40
CA PRO A 85 10.36 -18.66 9.23
C PRO A 85 8.86 -18.83 9.58
N GLU A 86 8.53 -19.15 10.83
CA GLU A 86 7.17 -19.17 11.36
C GLU A 86 6.54 -17.77 11.50
N ILE A 87 7.36 -16.71 11.55
CA ILE A 87 6.90 -15.34 11.76
C ILE A 87 6.35 -14.76 10.47
N VAL A 88 5.12 -14.23 10.53
CA VAL A 88 4.52 -13.51 9.41
C VAL A 88 5.05 -12.07 9.38
N VAL A 89 5.83 -11.73 8.35
CA VAL A 89 6.40 -10.38 8.21
C VAL A 89 5.64 -9.55 7.18
N ILE A 90 5.13 -8.39 7.61
CA ILE A 90 4.28 -7.48 6.85
C ILE A 90 4.97 -6.10 6.78
N ASP A 91 5.63 -5.74 5.68
CA ASP A 91 5.87 -6.49 4.44
C ASP A 91 7.33 -6.95 4.32
N GLN A 92 7.59 -8.08 3.66
CA GLN A 92 8.96 -8.57 3.41
C GLN A 92 9.90 -7.46 2.90
N LEU A 93 11.07 -7.27 3.55
CA LEU A 93 11.99 -6.17 3.23
C LEU A 93 12.43 -6.14 1.76
N LYS A 94 12.65 -7.33 1.16
CA LYS A 94 12.94 -7.50 -0.27
C LYS A 94 11.84 -7.01 -1.22
N ASN A 95 10.59 -6.96 -0.76
CA ASN A 95 9.46 -6.44 -1.53
C ASN A 95 9.32 -4.93 -1.31
N VAL A 96 9.57 -4.46 -0.08
CA VAL A 96 9.60 -3.02 0.27
C VAL A 96 10.67 -2.30 -0.54
N SER A 97 11.86 -2.90 -0.70
CA SER A 97 12.99 -2.30 -1.43
C SER A 97 12.69 -2.01 -2.90
N LYS A 98 11.77 -2.74 -3.54
CA LYS A 98 11.38 -2.56 -4.96
C LYS A 98 10.86 -1.16 -5.29
N ILE A 99 10.29 -0.43 -4.31
CA ILE A 99 9.62 0.85 -4.54
C ILE A 99 10.16 2.00 -3.68
N LEU A 100 11.38 1.89 -3.16
CA LEU A 100 12.04 3.00 -2.45
C LEU A 100 12.54 4.10 -3.39
N ASP A 101 12.76 3.73 -4.65
CA ASP A 101 13.27 4.57 -5.72
C ASP A 101 12.19 4.78 -6.80
N ARG A 102 11.93 6.05 -7.16
CA ARG A 102 10.86 6.38 -8.12
C ARG A 102 11.15 5.88 -9.52
N TYR A 103 12.40 5.89 -9.96
CA TYR A 103 12.76 5.40 -11.29
C TYR A 103 12.48 3.91 -11.41
N HIS A 104 12.92 3.13 -10.41
CA HIS A 104 12.65 1.69 -10.35
C HIS A 104 11.16 1.37 -10.24
N GLN A 105 10.43 2.13 -9.43
CA GLN A 105 8.97 2.02 -9.31
C GLN A 105 8.26 2.17 -10.66
N TYR A 106 8.60 3.22 -11.42
CA TYR A 106 7.97 3.45 -12.73
C TYR A 106 8.39 2.39 -13.75
N LYS A 107 9.61 1.88 -13.65
CA LYS A 107 10.09 0.78 -14.48
C LYS A 107 9.27 -0.49 -14.27
N ILE A 108 8.96 -0.85 -13.02
CA ILE A 108 8.09 -1.98 -12.70
C ILE A 108 6.72 -1.84 -13.38
N ILE A 109 6.10 -0.65 -13.29
CA ILE A 109 4.80 -0.41 -13.95
C ILE A 109 4.92 -0.56 -15.47
N LYS A 110 5.97 0.03 -16.07
CA LYS A 110 6.23 -0.01 -17.52
C LYS A 110 6.47 -1.43 -18.05
N GLU A 111 7.06 -2.30 -17.25
CA GLU A 111 7.38 -3.69 -17.62
C GLU A 111 6.26 -4.69 -17.30
N SER A 112 5.31 -4.30 -16.44
CA SER A 112 4.15 -5.11 -16.06
C SER A 112 3.14 -5.32 -17.19
N ASP A 113 2.21 -6.25 -16.98
CA ASP A 113 1.10 -6.51 -17.90
C ASP A 113 0.15 -5.32 -18.06
N LEU A 114 0.13 -4.35 -17.14
CA LEU A 114 -0.69 -3.14 -17.26
C LEU A 114 -0.29 -2.29 -18.48
N ALA A 115 1.01 -2.26 -18.82
CA ALA A 115 1.52 -1.45 -19.92
C ALA A 115 1.31 -2.09 -21.30
N LYS A 116 0.96 -3.38 -21.34
CA LYS A 116 0.70 -4.14 -22.59
C LYS A 116 -0.74 -3.98 -23.08
N GLU A 117 -1.64 -3.62 -22.18
CA GLU A 117 -3.05 -3.41 -22.46
C GLU A 117 -3.32 -1.92 -22.70
N ASP A 118 -4.33 -1.61 -23.50
CA ASP A 118 -4.79 -0.22 -23.59
C ASP A 118 -5.65 0.11 -22.36
N GLY A 119 -5.43 1.30 -21.77
CA GLY A 119 -6.23 1.80 -20.66
C GLY A 119 -5.48 2.13 -19.37
N VAL A 120 -4.28 1.57 -19.12
CA VAL A 120 -3.43 1.90 -17.96
C VAL A 120 -1.99 2.15 -18.43
N PHE A 121 -1.30 3.11 -17.82
CA PHE A 121 0.09 3.41 -18.15
C PHE A 121 0.82 4.09 -16.98
N THR A 122 2.14 4.22 -17.08
CA THR A 122 2.91 5.23 -16.35
C THR A 122 3.37 6.28 -17.36
N PRO A 123 3.26 7.59 -17.06
CA PRO A 123 3.73 8.61 -17.99
C PRO A 123 5.23 8.45 -18.29
N THR A 124 5.67 8.85 -19.48
CA THR A 124 7.07 8.82 -19.90
C THR A 124 7.96 9.49 -18.84
N PHE A 125 9.06 8.85 -18.51
CA PHE A 125 9.93 9.27 -17.41
C PHE A 125 11.41 8.98 -17.71
N VAL A 126 12.29 9.74 -17.07
CA VAL A 126 13.74 9.57 -17.14
C VAL A 126 14.41 10.01 -15.85
N GLU A 127 15.51 9.33 -15.50
CA GLU A 127 16.38 9.75 -14.39
C GLU A 127 17.25 10.95 -14.79
N MET A 128 17.33 11.92 -13.88
CA MET A 128 18.13 13.13 -14.01
C MET A 128 19.17 13.18 -12.90
N THR A 129 20.44 13.13 -13.29
CA THR A 129 21.61 13.11 -12.39
C THR A 129 22.51 14.34 -12.53
N SER A 130 22.23 15.21 -13.51
CA SER A 130 23.09 16.33 -13.92
C SER A 130 22.31 17.64 -13.89
N THR A 131 23.02 18.74 -13.64
CA THR A 131 22.48 20.11 -13.78
C THR A 131 22.78 20.72 -15.15
N ASN A 132 23.48 19.99 -16.03
CA ASN A 132 23.77 20.44 -17.39
C ASN A 132 22.50 20.41 -18.25
N VAL A 133 22.17 21.54 -18.88
CA VAL A 133 20.93 21.71 -19.65
C VAL A 133 20.92 20.86 -20.92
N ASP A 134 22.00 20.87 -21.70
CA ASP A 134 22.08 20.14 -22.97
C ASP A 134 21.98 18.61 -22.76
N GLU A 135 22.68 18.10 -21.74
CA GLU A 135 22.60 16.70 -21.33
C GLU A 135 21.18 16.32 -20.90
N ASN A 136 20.55 17.17 -20.09
CA ASN A 136 19.20 16.97 -19.62
C ASN A 136 18.18 16.98 -20.76
N LEU A 137 18.34 17.90 -21.72
CA LEU A 137 17.49 17.97 -22.91
C LEU A 137 17.61 16.70 -23.77
N ALA A 138 18.84 16.24 -24.01
CA ALA A 138 19.09 14.99 -24.74
C ALA A 138 18.47 13.76 -24.04
N LYS A 139 18.54 13.70 -22.70
CA LYS A 139 17.89 12.65 -21.90
C LYS A 139 16.36 12.69 -22.03
N LEU A 140 15.76 13.87 -21.96
CA LEU A 140 14.31 14.05 -22.12
C LEU A 140 13.86 13.59 -23.50
N GLU A 141 14.56 14.00 -24.56
CA GLU A 141 14.26 13.61 -25.94
C GLU A 141 14.36 12.09 -26.13
N ALA A 142 15.45 11.47 -25.68
CA ALA A 142 15.68 10.03 -25.79
C ALA A 142 14.64 9.19 -25.05
N ALA A 143 14.11 9.71 -23.93
CA ALA A 143 13.06 9.04 -23.15
C ALA A 143 11.63 9.46 -23.53
N HIS A 144 11.49 10.33 -24.53
CA HIS A 144 10.22 10.93 -24.97
C HIS A 144 9.45 11.64 -23.85
N VAL A 145 10.17 12.23 -22.88
CA VAL A 145 9.56 13.06 -21.84
C VAL A 145 9.25 14.44 -22.43
N LYS A 146 7.97 14.78 -22.50
CA LYS A 146 7.47 16.04 -23.06
C LYS A 146 7.24 17.09 -21.98
N PHE A 147 7.31 18.37 -22.38
CA PHE A 147 6.81 19.48 -21.58
C PHE A 147 5.25 19.52 -21.55
N PRO A 148 4.65 19.99 -20.44
CA PRO A 148 5.31 20.15 -19.16
C PRO A 148 5.64 18.79 -18.53
N PHE A 149 6.67 18.74 -17.69
CA PHE A 149 6.99 17.55 -16.90
C PHE A 149 7.23 17.89 -15.44
N VAL A 150 6.99 16.92 -14.57
CA VAL A 150 7.21 17.02 -13.13
C VAL A 150 8.57 16.41 -12.78
N CYS A 151 9.42 17.20 -12.12
CA CYS A 151 10.59 16.72 -11.42
C CYS A 151 10.21 16.27 -10.01
N LYS A 152 10.51 15.00 -9.71
CA LYS A 152 10.28 14.37 -8.41
C LYS A 152 11.63 13.89 -7.86
N PRO A 153 11.99 14.18 -6.59
CA PRO A 153 13.23 13.65 -6.00
C PRO A 153 13.34 12.14 -6.19
N MET A 154 14.55 11.61 -6.39
CA MET A 154 14.70 10.17 -6.69
C MET A 154 14.14 9.29 -5.56
N ARG A 155 14.44 9.68 -4.31
CA ARG A 155 13.92 9.06 -3.10
C ARG A 155 12.39 9.21 -3.03
N ALA A 156 11.68 8.07 -2.99
CA ALA A 156 10.21 8.05 -2.98
C ALA A 156 9.60 8.42 -1.62
N GLN A 157 10.29 8.14 -0.50
CA GLN A 157 9.70 8.21 0.85
C GLN A 157 10.66 8.75 1.92
N GLY A 158 10.13 9.22 3.06
CA GLY A 158 10.87 9.27 4.33
C GLY A 158 11.52 10.59 4.75
N THR A 159 11.65 11.59 3.87
CA THR A 159 12.20 12.91 4.24
C THR A 159 11.27 14.04 3.85
N ARG A 160 11.39 15.19 4.53
CA ARG A 160 10.73 16.43 4.11
C ARG A 160 11.11 16.87 2.69
N PHE A 161 12.26 16.40 2.17
CA PHE A 161 12.72 16.74 0.83
C PHE A 161 12.16 15.81 -0.26
N ALA A 162 11.75 14.58 0.07
CA ALA A 162 11.18 13.61 -0.87
C ALA A 162 9.87 14.08 -1.54
N HIS A 163 9.32 15.19 -1.07
CA HIS A 163 8.04 15.76 -1.47
C HIS A 163 8.15 17.12 -2.16
N LYS A 164 9.36 17.72 -2.22
CA LYS A 164 9.61 18.96 -2.96
C LYS A 164 9.73 18.65 -4.44
N MET A 165 8.77 19.10 -5.23
CA MET A 165 8.66 18.81 -6.65
C MET A 165 8.66 20.12 -7.45
N SER A 166 8.84 20.00 -8.76
CA SER A 166 8.76 21.14 -9.67
C SER A 166 8.09 20.74 -10.97
N ILE A 167 7.32 21.64 -11.58
CA ILE A 167 6.78 21.46 -12.94
C ILE A 167 7.55 22.40 -13.86
N ILE A 168 8.15 21.83 -14.89
CA ILE A 168 8.95 22.53 -15.89
C ILE A 168 8.15 22.57 -17.19
N PHE A 169 7.99 23.77 -17.75
CA PHE A 169 7.13 24.04 -18.89
C PHE A 169 7.89 24.24 -20.20
N ASP A 170 9.17 24.62 -20.13
CA ASP A 170 10.01 24.88 -21.29
C ASP A 170 11.50 24.66 -20.95
N GLU A 171 12.36 24.86 -21.96
CA GLU A 171 13.81 24.71 -21.83
C GLU A 171 14.42 25.69 -20.80
N ASN A 172 13.85 26.89 -20.62
CA ASN A 172 14.35 27.86 -19.65
C ASN A 172 14.22 27.33 -18.22
N GLY A 173 13.16 26.57 -17.95
CA GLY A 173 12.94 25.95 -16.65
C GLY A 173 13.90 24.79 -16.32
N LEU A 174 14.73 24.30 -17.26
CA LEU A 174 15.67 23.20 -17.00
C LEU A 174 16.74 23.56 -15.95
N HIS A 175 17.04 24.84 -15.78
CA HIS A 175 17.93 25.33 -14.70
C HIS A 175 17.37 25.09 -13.29
N SER A 176 16.06 24.87 -13.17
CA SER A 176 15.38 24.61 -11.91
C SER A 176 15.42 23.14 -11.47
N ILE A 177 15.99 22.24 -12.29
CA ILE A 177 16.13 20.81 -11.94
C ILE A 177 17.10 20.68 -10.77
N SER A 178 16.69 19.92 -9.74
CA SER A 178 17.54 19.54 -8.61
C SER A 178 17.77 18.03 -8.60
N PRO A 179 18.89 17.55 -9.18
CA PRO A 179 19.27 16.14 -9.16
C PRO A 179 19.73 15.68 -7.75
N PRO A 180 19.65 14.37 -7.44
CA PRO A 180 19.08 13.31 -8.26
C PRO A 180 17.54 13.32 -8.21
N CYS A 181 16.92 13.27 -9.39
CA CYS A 181 15.47 13.28 -9.52
C CYS A 181 14.98 12.47 -10.73
N VAL A 182 13.68 12.25 -10.82
CA VAL A 182 13.00 11.68 -11.98
C VAL A 182 12.17 12.79 -12.62
N ALA A 183 12.40 13.03 -13.91
CA ALA A 183 11.52 13.83 -14.74
C ALA A 183 10.44 12.92 -15.32
N GLN A 184 9.17 13.27 -15.14
CA GLN A 184 8.03 12.50 -15.65
C GLN A 184 7.04 13.43 -16.33
N THR A 185 6.61 13.12 -17.56
CA THR A 185 5.64 13.92 -18.31
C THR A 185 4.39 14.19 -17.49
N PHE A 186 3.98 15.45 -17.44
CA PHE A 186 2.75 15.86 -16.76
C PHE A 186 1.55 15.50 -17.62
N ILE A 187 0.51 14.95 -16.99
CA ILE A 187 -0.73 14.54 -17.65
C ILE A 187 -1.84 15.41 -17.10
N ASN A 188 -2.64 16.06 -17.97
CA ASN A 188 -3.84 16.77 -17.54
C ASN A 188 -4.91 15.78 -17.06
N HIS A 189 -5.45 16.01 -15.86
CA HIS A 189 -6.31 15.04 -15.16
C HIS A 189 -7.39 15.71 -14.30
N ASN A 190 -7.78 16.92 -14.67
CA ASN A 190 -8.88 17.69 -14.06
C ASN A 190 -8.75 17.86 -12.53
N ALA A 191 -7.52 18.03 -12.01
CA ALA A 191 -7.25 18.24 -10.59
C ALA A 191 -7.76 17.12 -9.65
N ARG A 192 -7.94 15.88 -10.15
CA ARG A 192 -8.43 14.73 -9.36
C ARG A 192 -7.39 13.62 -9.26
N LEU A 193 -7.02 13.28 -8.03
CA LEU A 193 -6.17 12.14 -7.71
C LEU A 193 -6.99 11.05 -7.03
N TYR A 194 -6.83 9.80 -7.46
CA TYR A 194 -7.41 8.63 -6.81
C TYR A 194 -6.32 7.83 -6.12
N LYS A 195 -6.36 7.78 -4.79
CA LYS A 195 -5.47 6.95 -3.99
C LYS A 195 -6.10 5.59 -3.78
N LEU A 196 -5.47 4.55 -4.29
CA LEU A 196 -5.82 3.16 -4.00
C LEU A 196 -5.02 2.73 -2.78
N PHE A 197 -5.67 2.67 -1.63
CA PHE A 197 -5.05 2.18 -0.40
C PHE A 197 -5.36 0.70 -0.21
N ILE A 198 -4.33 -0.13 -0.30
CA ILE A 198 -4.39 -1.58 -0.29
C ILE A 198 -3.97 -2.10 1.08
N ILE A 199 -4.75 -3.03 1.62
CA ILE A 199 -4.45 -3.83 2.80
C ILE A 199 -4.71 -5.29 2.40
N LYS A 200 -3.65 -6.03 2.13
CA LYS A 200 -3.67 -7.42 1.63
C LYS A 200 -4.51 -7.53 0.35
N ASP A 201 -5.68 -8.12 0.43
CA ASP A 201 -6.59 -8.45 -0.67
C ASP A 201 -7.73 -7.42 -0.83
N LYS A 202 -7.79 -6.43 0.07
CA LYS A 202 -8.77 -5.34 0.01
C LYS A 202 -8.10 -4.04 -0.38
N TYR A 203 -8.85 -3.17 -1.06
CA TYR A 203 -8.42 -1.81 -1.33
C TYR A 203 -9.56 -0.81 -1.15
N PHE A 204 -9.18 0.43 -0.88
CA PHE A 204 -10.05 1.57 -0.67
C PHE A 204 -9.68 2.68 -1.65
N VAL A 205 -10.68 3.29 -2.30
CA VAL A 205 -10.47 4.38 -3.24
C VAL A 205 -10.74 5.71 -2.53
N ILE A 206 -9.70 6.53 -2.37
CA ILE A 206 -9.80 7.85 -1.75
C ILE A 206 -9.47 8.93 -2.78
N GLU A 207 -10.47 9.72 -3.14
CA GLU A 207 -10.27 10.90 -3.98
C GLU A 207 -9.58 12.03 -3.20
N ARG A 208 -8.62 12.68 -3.84
CA ARG A 208 -7.87 13.84 -3.34
C ARG A 208 -7.79 14.95 -4.36
N PRO A 209 -7.65 16.21 -3.91
CA PRO A 209 -7.22 17.29 -4.79
C PRO A 209 -5.87 16.95 -5.45
N SER A 210 -5.70 17.44 -6.66
CA SER A 210 -4.50 17.28 -7.46
C SER A 210 -4.23 18.55 -8.27
N ILE A 211 -3.11 18.57 -8.97
CA ILE A 211 -2.69 19.73 -9.76
C ILE A 211 -3.68 19.96 -10.92
N LYS A 212 -4.04 21.21 -11.14
CA LYS A 212 -4.92 21.64 -12.23
C LYS A 212 -4.33 21.36 -13.61
N ASN A 213 -5.15 21.52 -14.63
CA ASN A 213 -4.70 21.39 -16.00
C ASN A 213 -3.83 22.59 -16.41
N PHE A 214 -2.94 22.36 -17.36
CA PHE A 214 -2.16 23.40 -18.03
C PHE A 214 -2.49 23.42 -19.52
N LYS A 215 -2.66 24.62 -20.07
CA LYS A 215 -3.07 24.83 -21.47
C LYS A 215 -1.83 24.99 -22.37
N PRO A 216 -1.75 24.30 -23.53
CA PRO A 216 -0.56 24.34 -24.38
C PRO A 216 -0.21 25.72 -24.95
N ASP A 217 -1.20 26.61 -25.06
CA ASP A 217 -1.09 27.95 -25.65
C ASP A 217 -0.74 29.06 -24.64
N GLN A 218 -0.51 28.69 -23.37
CA GLN A 218 -0.14 29.62 -22.32
C GLN A 218 1.33 29.46 -21.92
N HIS A 219 1.99 30.59 -21.65
CA HIS A 219 3.30 30.60 -21.03
C HIS A 219 3.17 30.48 -19.52
N TYR A 220 3.91 29.54 -18.93
CA TYR A 220 3.99 29.34 -17.50
C TYR A 220 5.45 29.36 -17.05
N GLU A 221 5.73 29.97 -15.91
CA GLU A 221 7.02 29.83 -15.24
C GLU A 221 7.09 28.47 -14.50
N THR A 222 8.31 28.03 -14.18
CA THR A 222 8.52 26.84 -13.35
C THR A 222 7.73 26.95 -12.04
N VAL A 223 6.93 25.93 -11.76
CA VAL A 223 6.16 25.85 -10.52
C VAL A 223 6.89 24.97 -9.52
N HIS A 224 7.25 25.52 -8.36
CA HIS A 224 7.79 24.75 -7.24
C HIS A 224 6.70 24.48 -6.20
N PHE A 225 6.60 23.24 -5.71
CA PHE A 225 5.57 22.87 -4.73
C PHE A 225 6.01 21.71 -3.83
N ASP A 226 5.37 21.58 -2.66
CA ASP A 226 5.41 20.36 -1.86
C ASP A 226 4.16 19.52 -2.16
N SER A 227 4.34 18.25 -2.52
CA SER A 227 3.21 17.34 -2.79
C SER A 227 2.23 17.19 -1.60
N HIS A 228 2.68 17.44 -0.37
CA HIS A 228 1.80 17.48 0.81
C HIS A 228 0.82 18.65 0.78
N ASP A 229 1.19 19.77 0.17
CA ASP A 229 0.33 20.95 0.09
C ASP A 229 -0.70 20.83 -1.03
N ILE A 230 -0.54 19.86 -1.94
CA ILE A 230 -1.42 19.60 -3.08
C ILE A 230 -2.47 18.52 -2.78
N SER A 231 -2.05 17.33 -2.30
CA SER A 231 -2.93 16.14 -2.29
C SER A 231 -3.38 15.66 -0.91
N LYS A 232 -3.55 16.58 0.03
CA LYS A 232 -4.13 16.33 1.37
C LYS A 232 -5.60 16.78 1.44
N PRO A 233 -6.40 16.25 2.40
CA PRO A 233 -7.84 16.53 2.46
C PRO A 233 -8.21 18.01 2.67
N TYR A 234 -7.23 18.83 3.09
CA TYR A 234 -7.39 20.25 3.41
C TYR A 234 -6.44 21.14 2.59
N SER A 235 -5.88 20.61 1.51
CA SER A 235 -5.05 21.37 0.58
C SER A 235 -5.88 22.46 -0.09
N SER A 236 -5.35 23.68 -0.12
CA SER A 236 -5.95 24.83 -0.81
C SER A 236 -4.85 25.67 -1.45
N SER A 237 -4.84 25.74 -2.78
CA SER A 237 -3.93 26.60 -3.53
C SER A 237 -4.49 26.84 -4.94
N SER A 238 -4.03 27.90 -5.61
CA SER A 238 -4.36 28.15 -7.01
C SER A 238 -3.91 27.03 -7.95
N LEU A 239 -2.98 26.18 -7.51
CA LEU A 239 -2.48 25.04 -8.29
C LEU A 239 -3.45 23.85 -8.32
N ILE A 240 -4.48 23.82 -7.46
CA ILE A 240 -5.48 22.72 -7.44
C ILE A 240 -6.87 23.16 -7.89
N GLU A 241 -7.04 24.45 -8.20
CA GLU A 241 -8.30 25.01 -8.67
C GLU A 241 -8.34 24.99 -10.19
N LEU A 242 -9.32 24.29 -10.76
CA LEU A 242 -9.57 24.33 -12.19
C LEU A 242 -10.01 25.72 -12.64
N ASP A 243 -9.57 26.09 -13.84
CA ASP A 243 -9.99 27.29 -14.53
C ASP A 243 -11.52 27.23 -14.78
N GLU A 244 -12.18 28.39 -14.84
CA GLU A 244 -13.66 28.46 -14.86
C GLU A 244 -14.27 27.72 -16.06
N ASP A 245 -13.62 27.78 -17.21
CA ASP A 245 -14.07 27.13 -18.44
C ASP A 245 -14.01 25.60 -18.36
N GLU A 246 -13.12 25.05 -17.53
CA GLU A 246 -12.93 23.60 -17.37
C GLU A 246 -13.82 22.99 -16.29
N ARG A 247 -14.46 23.79 -15.42
CA ARG A 247 -15.34 23.29 -14.34
C ARG A 247 -16.57 22.55 -14.86
N SER A 248 -16.94 22.81 -16.11
CA SER A 248 -18.06 22.14 -16.79
C SER A 248 -17.65 20.91 -17.60
N ASN A 249 -16.35 20.61 -17.68
CA ASN A 249 -15.84 19.48 -18.45
C ASN A 249 -16.43 18.17 -17.92
N ARG A 250 -16.69 17.24 -18.86
CA ARG A 250 -17.13 15.90 -18.51
C ARG A 250 -16.05 15.23 -17.65
N ILE A 251 -16.44 14.88 -16.44
CA ILE A 251 -15.56 14.18 -15.51
C ILE A 251 -15.68 12.67 -15.76
N ILE A 252 -14.55 12.02 -16.02
CA ILE A 252 -14.46 10.56 -16.10
C ILE A 252 -14.28 10.04 -14.67
N GLU A 253 -15.25 9.25 -14.21
CA GLU A 253 -15.18 8.57 -12.92
C GLU A 253 -14.43 7.24 -13.04
N PRO A 254 -13.74 6.78 -11.98
CA PRO A 254 -12.98 5.56 -12.04
C PRO A 254 -13.88 4.32 -12.16
N GLU A 255 -13.53 3.42 -13.05
CA GLU A 255 -14.20 2.14 -13.29
C GLU A 255 -13.60 1.07 -12.38
N LYS A 256 -14.48 0.37 -11.65
CA LYS A 256 -14.04 -0.64 -10.67
C LYS A 256 -13.18 -1.73 -11.31
N GLU A 257 -13.56 -2.24 -12.48
CA GLU A 257 -12.82 -3.33 -13.16
C GLU A 257 -11.37 -2.93 -13.48
N ARG A 258 -11.16 -1.68 -13.88
CA ARG A 258 -9.84 -1.12 -14.17
C ARG A 258 -9.00 -0.99 -12.91
N LEU A 259 -9.61 -0.52 -11.81
CA LEU A 259 -8.94 -0.44 -10.51
C LEU A 259 -8.61 -1.83 -9.94
N ASP A 260 -9.54 -2.79 -10.04
CA ASP A 260 -9.32 -4.18 -9.63
C ASP A 260 -8.11 -4.76 -10.38
N ARG A 261 -8.02 -4.49 -11.70
CA ARG A 261 -6.87 -4.94 -12.50
C ARG A 261 -5.56 -4.29 -12.07
N ILE A 262 -5.54 -2.99 -11.81
CA ILE A 262 -4.35 -2.28 -11.30
C ILE A 262 -3.88 -2.91 -9.99
N VAL A 263 -4.78 -3.11 -9.03
CA VAL A 263 -4.46 -3.67 -7.71
C VAL A 263 -3.92 -5.09 -7.86
N LYS A 264 -4.57 -5.92 -8.67
CA LYS A 264 -4.14 -7.30 -8.92
C LYS A 264 -2.72 -7.37 -9.49
N VAL A 265 -2.45 -6.69 -10.60
CA VAL A 265 -1.14 -6.79 -11.27
C VAL A 265 -0.04 -6.21 -10.38
N MET A 266 -0.29 -5.07 -9.71
CA MET A 266 0.71 -4.50 -8.82
C MET A 266 0.96 -5.36 -7.57
N PHE A 267 -0.05 -6.06 -7.07
CA PHE A 267 0.15 -7.05 -6.01
C PHE A 267 1.05 -8.20 -6.47
N GLU A 268 0.85 -8.72 -7.68
CA GLU A 268 1.67 -9.79 -8.26
C GLU A 268 3.13 -9.36 -8.49
N GLU A 269 3.36 -8.14 -9.00
CA GLU A 269 4.70 -7.59 -9.24
C GLU A 269 5.46 -7.28 -7.92
N LEU A 270 4.75 -6.70 -6.95
CA LEU A 270 5.38 -6.14 -5.75
C LEU A 270 5.41 -7.13 -4.58
N GLY A 271 4.33 -7.88 -4.39
CA GLY A 271 4.14 -8.74 -3.21
C GLY A 271 4.02 -7.95 -1.91
N LEU A 272 3.43 -6.76 -1.96
CA LEU A 272 3.21 -5.87 -0.81
C LEU A 272 1.76 -5.95 -0.35
N TYR A 273 1.54 -6.15 0.95
CA TYR A 273 0.21 -6.12 1.56
C TYR A 273 -0.21 -4.70 1.89
N LEU A 274 0.72 -3.84 2.31
CA LEU A 274 0.44 -2.47 2.71
C LEU A 274 0.96 -1.51 1.65
N LEU A 275 0.10 -1.14 0.71
CA LEU A 275 0.48 -0.36 -0.47
C LEU A 275 -0.48 0.79 -0.71
N GLY A 276 0.05 1.95 -1.12
CA GLY A 276 -0.73 3.04 -1.71
C GLY A 276 -0.34 3.20 -3.17
N ILE A 277 -1.31 3.30 -4.07
CA ILE A 277 -1.08 3.60 -5.48
C ILE A 277 -1.80 4.90 -5.81
N ASP A 278 -1.08 5.86 -6.37
CA ASP A 278 -1.62 7.14 -6.80
C ASP A 278 -1.95 7.08 -8.30
N VAL A 279 -3.23 7.20 -8.61
CA VAL A 279 -3.77 7.09 -9.97
C VAL A 279 -4.48 8.37 -10.38
N ILE A 280 -4.17 8.85 -11.58
CA ILE A 280 -4.90 9.94 -12.24
C ILE A 280 -5.55 9.42 -13.51
N ILE A 281 -6.63 10.07 -13.96
CA ILE A 281 -7.31 9.73 -15.21
C ILE A 281 -7.05 10.86 -16.20
N GLU A 282 -6.36 10.54 -17.29
CA GLU A 282 -6.08 11.48 -18.38
C GLU A 282 -7.40 11.99 -18.97
N ASN A 283 -7.56 13.30 -19.02
CA ASN A 283 -8.84 13.91 -19.39
C ASN A 283 -9.19 13.78 -20.87
N GLU A 284 -8.20 13.63 -21.76
CA GLU A 284 -8.42 13.47 -23.20
C GLU A 284 -8.79 12.04 -23.59
N THR A 285 -8.09 11.04 -23.03
CA THR A 285 -8.23 9.63 -23.46
C THR A 285 -9.02 8.77 -22.47
N GLY A 286 -9.14 9.20 -21.22
CA GLY A 286 -9.68 8.36 -20.13
C GLY A 286 -8.77 7.20 -19.71
N ARG A 287 -7.50 7.21 -20.12
CA ARG A 287 -6.49 6.23 -19.67
C ARG A 287 -5.99 6.56 -18.26
N TYR A 288 -5.59 5.54 -17.52
CA TYR A 288 -5.26 5.63 -16.10
C TYR A 288 -3.75 5.70 -15.97
N ALA A 289 -3.24 6.82 -15.48
CA ALA A 289 -1.82 6.99 -15.23
C ALA A 289 -1.51 6.67 -13.76
N ILE A 290 -0.64 5.68 -13.52
CA ILE A 290 -0.05 5.44 -12.20
C ILE A 290 1.16 6.38 -12.06
N ILE A 291 1.13 7.24 -11.05
CA ILE A 291 2.11 8.34 -10.91
C ILE A 291 2.98 8.28 -9.65
N ASP A 292 2.62 7.45 -8.67
CA ASP A 292 3.41 7.21 -7.46
C ASP A 292 2.90 5.93 -6.77
N MET A 293 3.77 5.21 -6.08
CA MET A 293 3.39 4.15 -5.14
C MET A 293 4.13 4.28 -3.82
N ASN A 294 3.50 3.85 -2.73
CA ASN A 294 3.98 4.08 -1.38
C ASN A 294 3.81 2.85 -0.49
N THR A 295 4.89 2.37 0.13
CA THR A 295 4.81 1.36 1.19
C THR A 295 4.11 1.93 2.43
N PHE A 296 3.21 1.15 3.01
CA PHE A 296 2.45 1.42 4.22
C PHE A 296 2.02 2.91 4.32
N PRO A 297 1.10 3.38 3.45
CA PRO A 297 0.68 4.77 3.38
C PRO A 297 -0.09 5.21 4.63
N GLY A 298 -0.56 6.44 4.65
CA GLY A 298 -1.28 7.01 5.79
C GLY A 298 -2.70 6.49 6.01
N TYR A 299 -3.32 5.89 5.00
CA TYR A 299 -4.74 5.47 5.00
C TYR A 299 -5.76 6.56 5.40
N ASP A 300 -5.35 7.83 5.33
CA ASP A 300 -6.19 8.99 5.63
C ASP A 300 -7.47 8.96 4.75
N GLY A 301 -8.65 8.90 5.37
CA GLY A 301 -9.95 8.85 4.67
C GLY A 301 -10.55 7.44 4.55
N VAL A 302 -9.84 6.40 4.98
CA VAL A 302 -10.42 5.06 5.16
C VAL A 302 -11.23 5.06 6.46
N GLU A 303 -12.54 4.82 6.35
CA GLU A 303 -13.43 4.73 7.52
C GLU A 303 -13.13 3.47 8.35
N ASN A 304 -13.16 3.60 9.68
CA ASN A 304 -12.85 2.53 10.63
C ASN A 304 -11.52 1.82 10.33
N PHE A 305 -10.50 2.60 9.94
CA PHE A 305 -9.20 2.06 9.54
C PHE A 305 -8.60 1.09 10.57
N PRO A 306 -8.54 1.39 11.89
CA PRO A 306 -7.94 0.46 12.86
C PRO A 306 -8.63 -0.91 12.91
N GLN A 307 -9.97 -0.92 12.84
CA GLN A 307 -10.77 -2.14 12.82
C GLN A 307 -10.51 -2.94 11.54
N GLN A 308 -10.55 -2.28 10.38
CA GLN A 308 -10.33 -2.92 9.07
C GLN A 308 -8.91 -3.47 8.96
N PHE A 309 -7.92 -2.66 9.31
CA PHE A 309 -6.51 -3.04 9.30
C PHE A 309 -6.26 -4.25 10.20
N CYS A 310 -6.73 -4.21 11.44
CA CYS A 310 -6.56 -5.32 12.37
C CYS A 310 -7.26 -6.59 11.86
N GLY A 311 -8.54 -6.51 11.46
CA GLY A 311 -9.29 -7.69 11.01
C GLY A 311 -8.65 -8.38 9.81
N ILE A 312 -8.27 -7.61 8.77
CA ILE A 312 -7.64 -8.17 7.56
C ILE A 312 -6.29 -8.82 7.89
N LEU A 313 -5.47 -8.16 8.70
CA LEU A 313 -4.13 -8.69 9.00
C LEU A 313 -4.17 -9.86 9.97
N VAL A 314 -5.09 -9.88 10.94
CA VAL A 314 -5.30 -11.04 11.82
C VAL A 314 -5.69 -12.28 11.01
N ASP A 315 -6.63 -12.13 10.07
CA ASP A 315 -7.02 -13.23 9.18
C ASP A 315 -5.83 -13.77 8.38
N GLU A 316 -4.99 -12.88 7.86
CA GLU A 316 -3.77 -13.25 7.12
C GLU A 316 -2.73 -13.96 8.01
N ILE A 317 -2.52 -13.45 9.22
CA ILE A 317 -1.59 -14.03 10.20
C ILE A 317 -2.04 -15.45 10.55
N GLU A 318 -3.32 -15.65 10.88
CA GLU A 318 -3.84 -16.96 11.22
C GLU A 318 -3.78 -17.94 10.04
N LYS A 319 -4.15 -17.50 8.83
CA LYS A 319 -4.00 -18.33 7.61
C LYS A 319 -2.56 -18.77 7.38
N SER A 320 -1.61 -17.84 7.48
CA SER A 320 -0.18 -18.12 7.27
C SER A 320 0.37 -19.09 8.32
N ARG A 321 -0.02 -18.92 9.59
CA ARG A 321 0.37 -19.84 10.67
C ARG A 321 -0.20 -21.24 10.48
N MET A 322 -1.47 -21.34 10.06
CA MET A 322 -2.08 -22.64 9.76
C MET A 322 -1.35 -23.33 8.60
N ALA A 323 -1.03 -22.61 7.54
CA ALA A 323 -0.28 -23.15 6.41
C ALA A 323 1.12 -23.64 6.82
N TYR A 324 1.84 -22.86 7.64
CA TYR A 324 3.15 -23.25 8.16
C TYR A 324 3.09 -24.52 9.03
N ARG A 325 2.11 -24.62 9.93
CA ARG A 325 1.89 -25.82 10.76
C ARG A 325 1.56 -27.05 9.92
N GLN A 326 0.77 -26.90 8.85
CA GLN A 326 0.47 -27.99 7.93
C GLN A 326 1.70 -28.44 7.14
N ALA A 327 2.51 -27.51 6.65
CA ALA A 327 3.77 -27.83 5.97
C ALA A 327 4.71 -28.63 6.88
N ASN A 328 4.88 -28.21 8.13
CA ASN A 328 5.81 -28.86 9.06
C ASN A 328 5.30 -30.14 9.70
N SER A 329 3.98 -30.31 9.84
CA SER A 329 3.40 -31.60 10.25
C SER A 329 3.55 -32.68 9.16
N ASN A 330 3.47 -32.30 7.88
CA ASN A 330 3.71 -33.21 6.76
C ASN A 330 5.19 -33.64 6.64
N VAL A 331 6.14 -32.80 7.02
CA VAL A 331 7.58 -33.16 7.08
C VAL A 331 7.86 -34.17 8.20
N ASN A 332 7.23 -33.99 9.37
CA ASN A 332 7.38 -34.93 10.49
C ASN A 332 6.63 -36.26 10.29
N GLY A 333 5.55 -36.27 9.50
CA GLY A 333 4.83 -37.49 9.11
C GLY A 333 5.66 -38.43 8.21
N HIS A 334 6.57 -37.90 7.40
CA HIS A 334 7.49 -38.72 6.60
C HIS A 334 8.68 -39.27 7.41
N HIS A 335 9.05 -38.65 8.53
CA HIS A 335 10.05 -39.22 9.47
C HIS A 335 9.45 -40.29 10.41
N GLN A 336 8.14 -40.27 10.67
CA GLN A 336 7.49 -41.29 11.51
C GLN A 336 7.25 -42.64 10.82
N GLN A 337 7.39 -42.76 9.50
CA GLN A 337 7.40 -44.07 8.82
C GLN A 337 8.79 -44.73 8.75
N GLN A 338 9.86 -44.06 9.21
CA GLN A 338 11.22 -44.64 9.22
C GLN A 338 11.89 -44.74 10.60
N ILE A 339 11.23 -44.34 11.69
CA ILE A 339 11.80 -44.40 13.05
C ILE A 339 11.10 -45.43 13.97
N HIS A 340 10.14 -46.22 13.47
CA HIS A 340 9.68 -47.43 14.16
C HIS A 340 10.59 -48.64 13.91
N SER A 341 11.90 -48.45 14.17
CA SER A 341 12.84 -49.55 14.38
C SER A 341 14.16 -49.00 14.94
N ASN A 342 14.18 -48.62 16.22
CA ASN A 342 15.20 -49.08 17.17
C ASN A 342 15.06 -48.46 18.59
N CYS A 343 14.75 -49.36 19.52
CA CYS A 343 15.23 -49.48 20.91
C CYS A 343 15.58 -48.27 21.80
N ASN A 344 14.83 -48.18 22.91
CA ASN A 344 15.25 -48.16 24.33
C ASN A 344 16.55 -47.46 24.76
N GLY A 345 16.39 -46.44 25.63
CA GLY A 345 17.43 -45.98 26.54
C GLY A 345 16.96 -44.83 27.45
N THR A 346 16.79 -45.13 28.73
CA THR A 346 16.57 -44.21 29.88
C THR A 346 17.74 -43.24 30.11
N TYR A 347 17.50 -42.02 30.64
CA TYR A 347 18.18 -41.41 31.82
C TYR A 347 17.73 -39.95 32.11
N THR A 348 17.26 -39.77 33.35
CA THR A 348 17.18 -38.65 34.34
C THR A 348 17.64 -37.20 34.11
N ASN A 349 16.81 -36.29 34.68
CA ASN A 349 16.96 -34.88 35.13
C ASN A 349 18.34 -34.41 35.64
N VAL A 350 18.61 -33.08 35.53
CA VAL A 350 18.96 -32.18 36.66
C VAL A 350 18.65 -30.70 36.33
N ASP A 351 17.95 -30.01 37.24
CA ASP A 351 17.74 -28.56 37.33
C ASP A 351 19.00 -27.81 37.83
N PHE A 352 19.11 -26.50 37.56
CA PHE A 352 19.80 -25.58 38.49
C PHE A 352 19.07 -24.23 38.59
N ASP A 353 18.79 -23.89 39.83
CA ASP A 353 18.12 -22.72 40.39
C ASP A 353 19.16 -21.73 40.94
N SER A 354 18.72 -20.48 41.13
CA SER A 354 18.90 -19.62 42.32
C SER A 354 19.54 -18.22 42.16
N GLY A 355 18.81 -17.23 42.71
CA GLY A 355 19.29 -15.97 43.33
C GLY A 355 18.91 -14.69 42.55
N ILE A 356 17.94 -13.84 42.95
CA ILE A 356 17.81 -12.95 44.15
C ILE A 356 19.00 -11.95 44.22
N ASP A 357 18.89 -10.60 44.25
CA ASP A 357 18.04 -9.70 45.06
C ASP A 357 18.11 -8.20 44.63
N THR A 358 17.10 -7.41 45.08
CA THR A 358 17.05 -5.93 45.36
C THR A 358 17.34 -4.90 44.24
N SER A 359 16.78 -3.69 44.10
CA SER A 359 15.89 -2.76 44.85
C SER A 359 15.51 -1.63 43.84
N ASP A 360 14.26 -1.24 43.64
CA ASP A 360 13.45 -0.24 44.36
C ASP A 360 13.96 1.22 44.33
N SER A 361 13.29 2.11 43.57
CA SER A 361 13.11 3.55 43.89
C SER A 361 12.16 4.26 42.91
N CYS A 362 11.14 4.91 43.49
CA CYS A 362 10.08 5.71 42.89
C CYS A 362 10.48 7.20 42.69
N ASP A 363 9.91 7.88 41.68
CA ASP A 363 8.91 8.96 41.83
C ASP A 363 8.86 10.02 40.70
N GLU A 364 7.62 10.24 40.26
CA GLU A 364 6.92 11.41 39.72
C GLU A 364 7.65 12.69 39.20
N LYS A 365 7.18 13.24 38.05
CA LYS A 365 6.29 14.44 38.00
C LYS A 365 6.04 15.01 36.59
N LYS A 366 4.74 15.11 36.27
CA LYS A 366 3.94 16.27 35.80
C LYS A 366 4.13 16.88 34.38
N ASN A 367 3.03 16.78 33.63
CA ASN A 367 2.62 17.57 32.46
C ASN A 367 2.38 19.07 32.77
N PRO A 368 2.49 19.92 31.73
CA PRO A 368 1.65 21.12 31.56
C PRO A 368 0.92 21.17 30.18
N PRO A 369 -0.03 22.12 29.97
CA PRO A 369 -1.32 21.82 29.35
C PRO A 369 -1.48 22.19 27.86
N ARG A 370 -2.52 21.58 27.28
CA ARG A 370 -3.12 21.90 25.97
C ARG A 370 -3.72 23.32 25.96
N SER A 371 -3.51 24.06 24.88
CA SER A 371 -4.27 25.26 24.54
C SER A 371 -4.89 25.16 23.15
N ASN A 372 -6.12 25.67 23.07
CA ASN A 372 -7.13 25.53 22.03
C ASN A 372 -6.69 26.04 20.65
N ARG A 373 -7.06 25.32 19.58
CA ARG A 373 -7.26 25.92 18.25
C ARG A 373 -8.67 25.67 17.77
N LEU A 374 -9.25 26.78 17.35
CA LEU A 374 -10.62 27.01 16.94
C LEU A 374 -11.03 26.20 15.72
N ASP A 375 -12.27 25.74 15.76
CA ASP A 375 -13.05 25.16 14.67
C ASP A 375 -13.01 26.04 13.42
N GLN A 376 -12.61 25.44 12.30
CA GLN A 376 -13.04 25.87 10.98
C GLN A 376 -13.68 24.66 10.30
N ASN A 377 -15.02 24.66 10.25
CA ASN A 377 -15.80 23.61 9.60
C ASN A 377 -15.63 23.67 8.06
N PRO A 378 -15.49 22.52 7.38
CA PRO A 378 -15.20 22.42 5.95
C PRO A 378 -16.44 22.60 5.05
N PRO A 379 -16.27 22.82 3.74
CA PRO A 379 -17.37 22.83 2.78
C PRO A 379 -17.99 21.43 2.64
N ALA A 380 -19.18 21.28 3.22
CA ALA A 380 -19.95 20.04 3.39
C ALA A 380 -20.31 19.25 2.11
N LYS A 381 -19.94 19.74 0.91
CA LYS A 381 -20.32 19.12 -0.37
C LYS A 381 -19.35 18.03 -0.83
N PHE A 382 -18.05 18.15 -0.53
CA PHE A 382 -17.03 17.16 -0.95
C PHE A 382 -17.15 15.84 -0.16
N TYR A 383 -17.30 15.93 1.16
CA TYR A 383 -17.38 14.74 2.05
C TYR A 383 -18.68 13.93 1.92
N LYS A 384 -19.79 14.55 1.47
CA LYS A 384 -21.05 13.82 1.23
C LYS A 384 -20.96 12.87 0.04
N LYS A 385 -20.21 13.21 -1.01
CA LYS A 385 -20.01 12.33 -2.18
C LYS A 385 -19.11 11.15 -1.85
N GLN A 386 -18.06 11.37 -1.04
CA GLN A 386 -17.14 10.31 -0.58
C GLN A 386 -17.84 9.25 0.28
N ARG A 387 -18.65 9.65 1.27
CA ARG A 387 -19.43 8.70 2.09
C ARG A 387 -20.37 7.83 1.27
N TRP A 388 -20.99 8.39 0.24
CA TRP A 388 -21.90 7.64 -0.63
C TRP A 388 -21.16 6.56 -1.46
N HIS A 389 -19.97 6.87 -1.99
CA HIS A 389 -19.16 5.90 -2.73
C HIS A 389 -18.62 4.78 -1.81
N GLN A 390 -18.20 5.11 -0.59
CA GLN A 390 -17.72 4.14 0.39
C GLN A 390 -18.84 3.20 0.86
N GLN A 391 -20.07 3.70 1.06
CA GLN A 391 -21.22 2.87 1.41
C GLN A 391 -21.59 1.88 0.29
N GLN A 392 -21.52 2.29 -0.98
CA GLN A 392 -21.76 1.36 -2.09
C GLN A 392 -20.66 0.30 -2.22
N GLN A 393 -19.40 0.67 -2.01
CA GLN A 393 -18.29 -0.30 -2.05
C GLN A 393 -18.39 -1.33 -0.92
N HIS A 394 -18.73 -0.90 0.30
CA HIS A 394 -18.96 -1.80 1.43
C HIS A 394 -20.10 -2.80 1.16
N GLN A 395 -21.18 -2.34 0.53
CA GLN A 395 -22.34 -3.19 0.23
C GLN A 395 -22.02 -4.22 -0.86
N VAL A 396 -21.26 -3.84 -1.90
CA VAL A 396 -20.83 -4.76 -2.97
C VAL A 396 -19.78 -5.77 -2.49
N GLN A 397 -18.83 -5.36 -1.65
CA GLN A 397 -17.83 -6.28 -1.08
C GLN A 397 -18.45 -7.30 -0.11
N GLN A 398 -19.44 -6.89 0.69
CA GLN A 398 -20.20 -7.84 1.52
C GLN A 398 -21.00 -8.85 0.69
N LEU A 399 -21.66 -8.40 -0.38
CA LEU A 399 -22.43 -9.29 -1.26
C LEU A 399 -21.55 -10.34 -1.96
N ASN A 400 -20.35 -9.96 -2.40
CA ASN A 400 -19.42 -10.91 -3.03
C ASN A 400 -18.85 -11.93 -2.04
N SER A 401 -18.56 -11.54 -0.79
CA SER A 401 -18.14 -12.50 0.24
C SER A 401 -19.25 -13.52 0.57
N VAL A 402 -20.52 -13.11 0.57
CA VAL A 402 -21.66 -14.00 0.79
C VAL A 402 -21.82 -14.95 -0.40
N ALA A 403 -21.67 -14.47 -1.63
CA ALA A 403 -21.76 -15.31 -2.84
C ALA A 403 -20.69 -16.42 -2.87
N GLU A 404 -19.44 -16.12 -2.51
CA GLU A 404 -18.36 -17.12 -2.43
C GLU A 404 -18.57 -18.15 -1.31
N THR A 405 -19.21 -17.74 -0.21
CA THR A 405 -19.58 -18.64 0.90
C THR A 405 -20.79 -19.52 0.55
N THR A 406 -21.62 -19.09 -0.41
CA THR A 406 -22.80 -19.84 -0.86
C THR A 406 -22.45 -20.87 -1.95
N LEU A 407 -21.50 -20.53 -2.83
CA LEU A 407 -20.97 -21.43 -3.87
C LEU A 407 -20.10 -22.56 -3.30
N SER A 408 -19.42 -22.35 -2.17
CA SER A 408 -18.64 -23.38 -1.50
C SER A 408 -19.49 -24.39 -0.70
N ASN A 409 -20.76 -24.07 -0.42
CA ASN A 409 -21.66 -24.90 0.41
C ASN A 409 -22.69 -25.74 -0.39
N THR A 410 -22.64 -25.75 -1.73
CA THR A 410 -23.64 -26.46 -2.56
C THR A 410 -23.13 -27.63 -3.40
N THR A 411 -21.86 -28.02 -3.30
CA THR A 411 -21.35 -29.27 -3.92
C THR A 411 -21.34 -30.44 -2.95
N THR A 412 -22.52 -30.92 -2.53
CA THR A 412 -22.75 -32.33 -2.15
C THR A 412 -24.27 -32.60 -2.06
N ALA A 413 -24.92 -32.91 -3.19
CA ALA A 413 -26.21 -33.61 -3.16
C ALA A 413 -26.45 -34.39 -4.46
N ASN A 414 -26.75 -35.67 -4.29
CA ASN A 414 -26.95 -36.72 -5.29
C ASN A 414 -27.96 -36.36 -6.40
N GLU A 415 -27.60 -36.67 -7.64
CA GLU A 415 -28.55 -36.85 -8.75
C GLU A 415 -29.28 -38.20 -8.63
N PRO A 416 -30.60 -38.25 -8.88
CA PRO A 416 -31.24 -39.43 -9.41
C PRO A 416 -31.68 -39.23 -10.85
N SER A 417 -31.25 -40.18 -11.68
CA SER A 417 -31.68 -40.49 -13.04
C SER A 417 -33.21 -40.56 -13.22
N VAL A 418 -33.78 -39.96 -14.28
CA VAL A 418 -34.93 -40.51 -15.05
C VAL A 418 -35.02 -39.90 -16.48
N MET A 419 -34.97 -40.82 -17.45
CA MET A 419 -35.60 -40.92 -18.78
C MET A 419 -35.62 -39.77 -19.81
N LYS A 420 -35.04 -40.14 -20.96
CA LYS A 420 -35.29 -39.66 -22.32
C LYS A 420 -36.79 -39.61 -22.68
N LYS A 421 -37.21 -38.53 -23.34
CA LYS A 421 -38.18 -38.59 -24.45
C LYS A 421 -37.78 -37.61 -25.55
N HIS A 422 -37.67 -38.16 -26.76
CA HIS A 422 -37.66 -37.44 -28.02
C HIS A 422 -38.92 -36.56 -28.13
N ASP A 423 -38.78 -35.35 -28.67
CA ASP A 423 -39.42 -34.98 -29.93
C ASP A 423 -38.92 -33.61 -30.41
N ASN A 424 -38.49 -33.60 -31.68
CA ASN A 424 -38.33 -32.42 -32.51
C ASN A 424 -39.52 -32.44 -33.50
N PRO A 425 -40.15 -31.31 -33.82
CA PRO A 425 -39.76 -30.71 -35.10
C PRO A 425 -39.87 -29.18 -35.19
N ASN A 426 -39.00 -28.64 -36.03
CA ASN A 426 -39.10 -27.35 -36.70
C ASN A 426 -40.54 -26.97 -37.14
N ARG A 427 -40.94 -25.73 -36.84
CA ARG A 427 -41.88 -24.98 -37.70
C ARG A 427 -41.66 -23.45 -37.60
N ILE A 428 -41.09 -22.95 -38.69
CA ILE A 428 -41.24 -21.65 -39.35
C ILE A 428 -42.36 -20.76 -38.77
N LEU A 429 -42.05 -19.49 -38.46
CA LEU A 429 -42.75 -18.31 -39.02
C LEU A 429 -42.00 -17.00 -38.76
N SER A 430 -41.89 -16.26 -39.85
CA SER A 430 -41.35 -14.92 -40.04
C SER A 430 -42.31 -13.82 -39.59
N GLY A 431 -41.73 -12.69 -39.15
CA GLY A 431 -42.27 -11.33 -39.34
C GLY A 431 -43.07 -10.75 -38.17
N ILE A 432 -42.65 -9.57 -37.69
CA ILE A 432 -43.34 -8.29 -37.93
C ILE A 432 -42.54 -7.15 -37.27
N ASP A 433 -42.49 -6.06 -38.02
CA ASP A 433 -41.91 -4.74 -37.78
C ASP A 433 -42.40 -3.98 -36.53
N GLN A 434 -41.54 -3.05 -36.10
CA GLN A 434 -41.79 -1.68 -35.63
C GLN A 434 -42.86 -1.42 -34.54
N ILE A 435 -42.42 -0.83 -33.42
CA ILE A 435 -42.52 0.61 -33.09
C ILE A 435 -41.43 0.95 -32.06
#